data_AF-A0A239RHM8-F1
#
_entry.id   AF-A0A239RHM8-F1
#
_cell.length_a   1.000
_cell.length_b   1.000
_cell.length_c   1.000
_cell.angle_alpha   90.00
_cell.angle_beta   90.00
_cell.angle_gamma   90.00
#
_symmetry.space_group_name_H-M   'P 1'
#
loop_
_entity.id
_entity.type
_entity.pdbx_description
1 polymer ?
#
loop_
_entity_poly.entity_id
_entity_poly.type
_entity_poly.pdbx_seq_one_letter_code
_entity_poly.pdbx_strand_id
1 'polypeptide(L)'
;MEYETYMYLGIAIIVILIVAIIVGTWHHINYGKFTPKFEEFSDGSVRMIFFDVSERCARQMERFNAEYKVGDGVEWKGRHFVIEEIKPQIFNNTLAAHPALVAYLKEQ
;
A
#
# COMPACT_ATOMS: atom_id res chain seq x y z
N MET A 1 -11.13 15.51 44.55
CA MET A 1 -9.75 15.04 44.28
C MET A 1 -9.74 13.78 43.43
N GLU A 2 -10.32 12.65 43.84
CA GLU A 2 -10.27 11.41 43.03
C GLU A 2 -10.87 11.55 41.62
N TYR A 3 -12.06 12.17 41.50
CA TYR A 3 -12.72 12.39 40.20
C TYR A 3 -11.89 13.23 39.21
N GLU A 4 -11.24 14.29 39.68
CA GLU A 4 -10.38 15.12 38.84
C GLU A 4 -9.13 14.37 38.39
N THR A 5 -8.52 13.58 39.28
CA THR A 5 -7.38 12.72 38.94
C THR A 5 -7.74 11.70 37.87
N TYR A 6 -8.89 11.04 37.95
CA TYR A 6 -9.36 10.10 36.92
C TYR A 6 -9.66 10.79 35.58
N MET A 7 -10.20 12.00 35.60
CA MET A 7 -10.44 12.80 34.40
C MET A 7 -9.12 13.18 33.70
N TYR A 8 -8.11 13.65 34.44
CA TYR A 8 -6.79 13.94 33.87
C TYR A 8 -6.09 12.70 33.33
N LEU A 9 -6.20 11.57 34.03
CA LEU A 9 -5.65 10.29 33.56
C LEU A 9 -6.33 9.83 32.27
N GLY A 10 -7.66 9.96 32.18
CA GLY A 10 -8.42 9.65 30.97
C GLY A 10 -8.00 10.50 29.78
N ILE A 11 -7.84 11.82 29.98
CA ILE A 11 -7.35 12.74 28.93
C ILE A 11 -5.94 12.34 28.49
N ALA A 12 -5.03 12.02 29.41
CA ALA A 12 -3.68 11.61 29.09
C ALA A 12 -3.66 10.33 28.23
N ILE A 13 -4.49 9.33 28.56
CA ILE A 13 -4.61 8.09 27.78
C ILE A 13 -5.11 8.39 26.36
N ILE A 14 -6.13 9.24 26.21
CA ILE A 14 -6.65 9.62 24.89
C ILE A 14 -5.57 10.29 24.04
N VAL A 15 -4.81 11.21 24.62
CA VAL A 15 -3.71 11.88 23.92
C VAL A 15 -2.63 10.87 23.48
N ILE A 16 -2.26 9.93 24.35
CA ILE A 16 -1.28 8.88 24.01
C ILE A 16 -1.79 8.01 22.85
N LEU A 17 -3.07 7.63 22.86
CA LEU A 17 -3.67 6.85 21.78
C LEU A 17 -3.66 7.61 20.44
N ILE A 18 -3.97 8.91 20.45
CA ILE A 18 -3.90 9.74 19.24
C ILE A 18 -2.47 9.81 18.71
N VAL A 19 -1.48 10.03 19.58
CA VAL A 19 -0.06 10.07 19.19
C VAL A 19 0.37 8.72 18.61
N ALA A 20 -0.04 7.60 19.22
CA ALA A 20 0.27 6.27 18.70
C ALA A 20 -0.32 6.03 17.30
N ILE A 21 -1.56 6.49 17.04
CA ILE A 21 -2.18 6.41 15.71
C ILE A 21 -1.37 7.24 14.70
N ILE A 22 -1.04 8.49 15.03
CA ILE A 22 -0.27 9.38 14.14
C ILE A 22 1.09 8.76 13.78
N VAL A 23 1.82 8.27 14.79
CA VAL A 23 3.13 7.63 14.59
C VAL A 23 2.99 6.35 13.77
N GLY A 24 1.97 5.53 14.05
CA GLY A 24 1.68 4.31 13.29
C GLY A 24 1.42 4.59 11.81
N THR A 25 0.55 5.57 11.52
CA THR A 25 0.26 5.99 10.14
C THR A 25 1.51 6.55 9.44
N TRP A 26 2.29 7.38 10.13
CA TRP A 26 3.53 7.93 9.59
C TRP A 26 4.55 6.83 9.27
N HIS A 27 4.72 5.86 10.18
CA HIS A 27 5.63 4.74 9.97
C HIS A 27 5.17 3.86 8.80
N HIS A 28 3.87 3.55 8.72
CA HIS A 28 3.31 2.79 7.59
C HIS A 28 3.58 3.47 6.25
N ILE A 29 3.40 4.79 6.16
CA ILE A 29 3.63 5.54 4.92
C ILE A 29 5.13 5.56 4.55
N ASN A 30 6.02 5.70 5.53
CA ASN A 30 7.45 5.93 5.26
C ASN A 30 8.31 4.67 5.19
N TYR A 31 7.92 3.61 5.89
CA TYR A 31 8.71 2.39 6.03
C TYR A 31 7.93 1.12 5.70
N GLY A 32 6.62 1.22 5.46
CA GLY A 32 5.83 0.09 4.99
C GLY A 32 6.39 -0.47 3.69
N LYS A 33 6.53 -1.79 3.60
CA LYS A 33 6.89 -2.49 2.37
C LYS A 33 5.65 -2.61 1.49
N PHE A 34 5.81 -2.38 0.19
CA PHE A 34 4.76 -2.69 -0.76
C PHE A 34 4.63 -4.21 -0.88
N THR A 35 3.45 -4.74 -0.60
CA THR A 35 3.19 -6.18 -0.73
C THR A 35 2.24 -6.38 -1.91
N PRO A 36 2.78 -6.55 -3.14
CA PRO A 36 1.95 -6.76 -4.32
C PRO A 36 1.21 -8.10 -4.26
N LYS A 37 -0.04 -8.11 -4.70
CA LYS A 37 -0.77 -9.34 -5.01
C LYS A 37 -0.55 -9.67 -6.48
N PHE A 38 -0.10 -10.89 -6.77
CA PHE A 38 0.02 -11.37 -8.14
C PHE A 38 -1.30 -12.02 -8.59
N GLU A 39 -1.74 -11.70 -9.80
CA GLU A 39 -2.86 -12.36 -10.47
C GLU A 39 -2.40 -12.84 -11.84
N GLU A 40 -2.72 -14.10 -12.14
CA GLU A 40 -2.45 -14.75 -13.42
C GLU A 40 -3.79 -15.01 -14.09
N PHE A 41 -3.92 -14.57 -15.33
CA PHE A 41 -5.12 -14.72 -16.13
C PHE A 41 -5.08 -16.03 -16.92
N SER A 42 -6.23 -16.43 -17.46
CA SER A 42 -6.37 -17.65 -18.25
C SER A 42 -5.57 -17.65 -19.55
N ASP A 43 -5.19 -16.47 -20.05
CA ASP A 43 -4.35 -16.28 -21.24
C ASP A 43 -2.84 -16.34 -20.91
N GLY A 44 -2.48 -16.59 -19.65
CA GLY A 44 -1.09 -16.64 -19.18
C GLY A 44 -0.50 -15.27 -18.85
N SER A 45 -1.23 -14.17 -19.07
CA SER A 45 -0.77 -12.84 -18.65
C SER A 45 -0.77 -12.73 -17.13
N VAL A 46 0.21 -12.00 -16.59
CA VAL A 46 0.37 -11.81 -15.14
C VAL A 46 0.33 -10.32 -14.84
N ARG A 47 -0.23 -9.95 -13.69
CA ARG A 47 -0.18 -8.58 -13.17
C ARG A 47 0.11 -8.58 -11.67
N MET A 48 0.71 -7.49 -11.20
CA MET A 48 0.88 -7.17 -9.80
C MET A 48 -0.08 -6.06 -9.40
N ILE A 49 -0.79 -6.23 -8.29
CA ILE A 49 -1.76 -5.27 -7.78
C ILE A 49 -1.30 -4.76 -6.41
N PHE A 50 -1.31 -3.44 -6.27
CA PHE A 50 -0.89 -2.72 -5.07
C PHE A 50 -2.08 -1.94 -4.49
N PHE A 51 -2.77 -2.54 -3.52
CA PHE A 51 -4.05 -2.02 -2.97
C PHE A 51 -3.90 -0.83 -2.02
N ASP A 52 -2.73 -0.65 -1.41
CA ASP A 52 -2.50 0.40 -0.40
C ASP A 52 -1.63 1.55 -0.91
N VAL A 53 -1.45 1.68 -2.22
CA VAL A 53 -0.68 2.78 -2.81
C VAL A 53 -1.64 3.84 -3.30
N SER A 54 -1.63 4.99 -2.62
CA SER A 54 -2.50 6.12 -2.99
C SER A 54 -1.71 7.19 -3.73
N GLU A 55 -2.21 7.61 -4.90
CA GLU A 55 -1.75 8.82 -5.59
C GLU A 55 -1.84 10.08 -4.71
N ARG A 56 -2.73 10.09 -3.72
CA ARG A 56 -2.89 11.23 -2.81
C ARG A 56 -1.70 11.42 -1.87
N CYS A 57 -0.90 10.38 -1.64
CA CYS A 57 0.28 10.46 -0.81
C CYS A 57 1.53 10.54 -1.70
N ALA A 58 1.96 11.77 -2.02
CA ALA A 58 3.11 12.04 -2.89
C ALA A 58 4.37 11.24 -2.48
N ARG A 59 4.67 11.20 -1.18
CA ARG A 59 5.84 10.46 -0.67
C ARG A 59 5.73 8.93 -0.84
N GLN A 60 4.52 8.38 -0.73
CA GLN A 60 4.31 6.95 -0.98
C GLN A 60 4.48 6.63 -2.47
N MET A 61 3.99 7.50 -3.34
CA MET A 61 4.15 7.38 -4.79
C MET A 61 5.61 7.52 -5.23
N GLU A 62 6.36 8.45 -4.64
CA GLU A 62 7.81 8.59 -4.87
C GLU A 62 8.57 7.31 -4.52
N ARG A 63 8.26 6.70 -3.36
CA ARG A 63 8.86 5.42 -2.96
C ARG A 63 8.47 4.30 -3.91
N PHE A 64 7.19 4.23 -4.29
CA PHE A 64 6.70 3.23 -5.23
C PHE A 64 7.43 3.34 -6.58
N ASN A 65 7.53 4.54 -7.15
CA ASN A 65 8.24 4.79 -8.41
C ASN A 65 9.76 4.59 -8.30
N ALA A 66 10.33 4.62 -7.08
CA ALA A 66 11.74 4.30 -6.87
C ALA A 66 11.99 2.78 -6.85
N GLU A 67 11.03 2.00 -6.35
CA GLU A 67 11.13 0.55 -6.16
C GLU A 67 10.59 -0.25 -7.35
N TYR A 68 9.61 0.29 -8.08
CA TYR A 68 8.99 -0.35 -9.24
C TYR A 68 8.94 0.62 -10.42
N LYS A 69 9.63 0.27 -11.50
CA LYS A 69 9.63 1.03 -12.76
C LYS A 69 9.32 0.14 -13.94
N VAL A 70 8.77 0.75 -14.98
CA VAL A 70 8.63 0.09 -16.28
C VAL A 70 10.02 -0.31 -16.78
N GLY A 71 10.17 -1.58 -17.18
CA GLY A 71 11.44 -2.19 -17.54
C GLY A 71 12.11 -3.00 -16.43
N ASP A 72 11.67 -2.89 -15.18
CA ASP A 72 12.23 -3.69 -14.09
C ASP A 72 11.83 -5.16 -14.20
N GLY A 73 12.79 -6.05 -13.91
CA GLY A 73 12.60 -7.49 -13.88
C GLY A 73 11.92 -7.95 -12.59
N VAL A 74 10.96 -8.85 -12.72
CA VAL A 74 10.21 -9.46 -11.62
C VAL A 74 10.22 -10.97 -11.77
N GLU A 75 10.72 -11.67 -10.75
CA GLU A 75 10.69 -13.12 -10.71
C GLU A 75 9.44 -13.59 -9.96
N TRP A 76 8.63 -14.46 -10.60
CA TRP A 76 7.44 -15.02 -9.96
C TRP A 76 7.18 -16.46 -10.41
N LYS A 77 7.02 -17.37 -9.44
CA LYS A 77 6.87 -18.82 -9.67
C LYS A 77 7.98 -19.41 -10.57
N GLY A 78 9.21 -18.89 -10.49
CA GLY A 78 10.34 -19.34 -11.32
C GLY A 78 10.31 -18.86 -12.78
N ARG A 79 9.36 -17.98 -13.14
CA ARG A 79 9.32 -17.27 -14.43
C ARG A 79 9.85 -15.85 -14.26
N HIS A 80 10.51 -15.36 -15.30
CA HIS A 80 11.03 -13.99 -15.35
C HIS A 80 10.08 -13.12 -16.16
N PHE A 81 9.64 -12.04 -15.53
CA PHE A 81 8.79 -11.04 -16.15
C PHE A 81 9.46 -9.69 -16.16
N VAL A 82 8.98 -8.80 -17.03
CA VAL A 82 9.30 -7.38 -16.99
C VAL A 82 8.01 -6.59 -16.83
N ILE A 83 8.09 -5.52 -16.03
CA ILE A 83 7.00 -4.56 -15.91
C ILE A 83 6.88 -3.81 -17.25
N GLU A 84 5.81 -4.06 -18.00
CA GLU A 84 5.55 -3.40 -19.28
C GLU A 84 4.83 -2.06 -19.07
N GLU A 85 3.87 -2.03 -18.14
CA GLU A 85 3.06 -0.83 -17.89
C GLU A 85 2.54 -0.81 -16.46
N ILE A 86 2.47 0.38 -15.85
CA ILE A 86 1.84 0.60 -14.54
C ILE A 86 0.68 1.57 -14.72
N LYS A 87 -0.52 1.17 -14.31
CA LYS A 87 -1.75 1.99 -14.41
C LYS A 87 -2.53 2.00 -13.10
N PRO A 88 -3.15 3.14 -12.74
CA PRO A 88 -4.13 3.16 -11.66
C PRO A 88 -5.41 2.42 -12.09
N GLN A 89 -5.93 1.56 -11.21
CA GLN A 89 -7.18 0.85 -11.41
C GLN A 89 -8.01 0.90 -10.12
N ILE A 90 -9.32 1.07 -10.26
CA ILE A 90 -10.25 1.04 -9.13
C ILE A 90 -10.87 -0.35 -9.05
N PHE A 91 -10.63 -1.04 -7.94
CA PHE A 91 -11.27 -2.31 -7.65
C PHE A 91 -12.54 -2.05 -6.85
N ASN A 92 -13.69 -2.30 -7.47
CA ASN A 92 -14.98 -2.23 -6.78
C ASN A 92 -15.21 -3.55 -6.05
N ASN A 93 -15.28 -3.50 -4.71
CA ASN A 93 -15.87 -4.57 -3.92
C ASN A 93 -17.18 -4.07 -3.30
N THR A 94 -18.04 -4.98 -2.84
CA THR A 94 -19.40 -4.71 -2.33
C THR A 94 -19.46 -3.66 -1.21
N LEU A 95 -18.33 -3.37 -0.56
CA LEU A 95 -18.22 -2.44 0.58
C LEU A 95 -17.50 -1.12 0.26
N ALA A 96 -16.61 -1.08 -0.74
CA ALA A 96 -15.87 0.13 -1.10
C ALA A 96 -15.14 0.00 -2.44
N ALA A 97 -14.90 1.14 -3.08
CA ALA A 97 -13.95 1.29 -4.17
C ALA A 97 -12.53 1.42 -3.60
N HIS A 98 -11.66 0.46 -3.91
CA HIS A 98 -10.25 0.47 -3.50
C HIS A 98 -9.39 0.94 -4.69
N PRO A 99 -8.83 2.16 -4.66
CA PRO A 99 -7.85 2.56 -5.66
C PRO A 99 -6.60 1.70 -5.47
N ALA A 100 -6.09 1.15 -6.56
CA ALA A 100 -4.87 0.36 -6.57
C ALA A 100 -4.00 0.75 -7.77
N LEU A 101 -2.70 0.54 -7.66
CA LEU A 101 -1.82 0.54 -8.82
C LEU A 101 -1.68 -0.88 -9.35
N VAL A 102 -1.73 -1.05 -10.66
CA VAL A 102 -1.61 -2.33 -11.34
C VAL A 102 -0.42 -2.27 -12.28
N ALA A 103 0.56 -3.14 -12.06
CA ALA A 103 1.68 -3.35 -12.96
C ALA A 103 1.40 -4.58 -13.83
N TYR A 104 1.32 -4.38 -15.13
CA TYR A 104 1.17 -5.45 -16.12
C TYR A 104 2.55 -6.03 -16.43
N LEU A 105 2.64 -7.36 -16.38
CA LEU A 105 3.88 -8.09 -16.54
C LEU A 105 3.91 -8.80 -17.88
N LYS A 106 5.07 -8.76 -18.54
CA LYS A 106 5.36 -9.47 -19.77
C LYS A 106 6.47 -10.49 -19.52
N GLU A 107 6.23 -11.74 -19.87
CA GLU A 107 7.23 -12.80 -19.76
C GLU A 107 8.39 -12.55 -20.73
N GLN A 108 9.63 -12.74 -20.26
CA GLN A 108 10.85 -12.61 -21.07
C GLN A 108 11.28 -13.93 -21.70
#